data_AF-C7YJA4-F1
#
_entry.id   AF-C7YJA4-F1
#
_cell.length_a   1.000
_cell.length_b   1.000
_cell.length_c   1.000
_cell.angle_alpha   90.00
_cell.angle_beta   90.00
_cell.angle_gamma   90.00
#
_symmetry.space_group_name_H-M   'P 1'
#
loop_
_entity.id
_entity.type
_entity.pdbx_description
1 polymer ?
#
loop_
_entity_poly.entity_id
_entity_poly.type
_entity_poly.pdbx_seq_one_letter_code
_entity_poly.pdbx_strand_id
1 'polypeptide(L)'
;MNTATWPGTVSERNRATLPLPFISLQVAPSPTSSPSAAACAHTRPSSRRVLVTSRCGRRAEAIGHKIITVPSLDGKVTPESISNALANNAHYPHMAKPRLVYVSNATEMGTLYTKAELSAISDLCKQRGLLLYLDGARLGAALSAPKNDLTLPDLVQLTDIFWIGGTKVGMLLGEAIIISNPLLAEDFSFHVKQRGGLLAKGRTLGVQFLEMFSTNLFFDLAQHTNEMAQLLSSRIQDAGYKLAAETETNQVFAILPNSLLSTLQEQFQFYIWEKMDDEHTMVRLVLLKKDISKPEPR
;
A
#
# COMPACT_ATOMS: atom_id res chain seq x y z
N MET A 1 -1.76 31.73 14.95
CA MET A 1 -1.71 31.20 16.33
C MET A 1 -0.76 30.04 16.33
N ASN A 2 0.40 30.19 16.98
CA ASN A 2 1.45 29.19 17.05
C ASN A 2 0.96 27.94 17.79
N THR A 3 0.75 26.84 17.07
CA THR A 3 0.59 25.53 17.70
C THR A 3 1.93 25.12 18.29
N ALA A 4 1.98 24.94 19.61
CA ALA A 4 3.16 24.49 20.34
C ALA A 4 3.65 23.16 19.77
N THR A 5 4.76 23.19 19.04
CA THR A 5 5.57 22.02 18.71
C THR A 5 6.36 21.65 19.96
N TRP A 6 6.08 20.48 20.54
CA TRP A 6 6.84 19.93 21.65
C TRP A 6 8.23 19.50 21.15
N PRO A 7 9.33 20.16 21.58
CA PRO A 7 10.67 19.82 21.13
C PRO A 7 11.03 18.40 21.60
N GLY A 8 11.42 17.52 20.68
CA GLY A 8 11.98 16.20 21.00
C GLY A 8 11.08 14.99 20.70
N THR A 9 10.02 15.14 19.92
CA THR A 9 9.21 14.01 19.45
C THR A 9 9.92 13.25 18.31
N VAL A 10 9.71 11.93 18.25
CA VAL A 10 10.22 11.04 17.19
C VAL A 10 9.91 11.59 15.78
N SER A 11 8.79 12.28 15.61
CA SER A 11 8.41 12.95 14.36
C SER A 11 9.38 14.04 13.91
N GLU A 12 10.00 14.81 14.82
CA GLU A 12 10.95 15.86 14.45
C GLU A 12 12.30 15.28 13.97
N ARG A 13 12.80 14.23 14.63
CA ARG A 13 14.02 13.53 14.18
C ARG A 13 13.79 12.76 12.89
N ASN A 14 12.62 12.15 12.71
CA ASN A 14 12.25 11.50 11.46
C ASN A 14 12.01 12.51 10.31
N ARG A 15 11.64 13.76 10.63
CA ARG A 15 11.55 14.85 9.64
C ARG A 15 12.92 15.21 9.06
N ALA A 16 13.99 15.06 9.85
CA ALA A 16 15.35 15.29 9.39
C ALA A 16 15.88 14.14 8.52
N THR A 17 15.31 12.94 8.60
CA THR A 17 15.78 11.76 7.84
C THR A 17 14.97 11.43 6.60
N LEU A 18 13.72 11.89 6.49
CA LEU A 18 12.94 11.83 5.26
C LEU A 18 13.06 13.17 4.52
N PRO A 19 13.81 13.26 3.39
CA PRO A 19 14.04 14.51 2.66
C PRO A 19 12.82 14.86 1.79
N LEU A 20 11.64 14.95 2.40
CA LEU A 20 10.37 15.09 1.71
C LEU A 20 9.62 16.34 2.19
N PRO A 21 9.03 17.14 1.29
CA PRO A 21 8.22 18.29 1.66
C PRO A 21 6.81 17.84 2.10
N PHE A 22 6.68 17.19 3.26
CA PHE A 22 5.35 16.79 3.80
C PHE A 22 4.89 17.67 4.97
N ILE A 23 3.57 17.73 5.14
CA ILE A 23 2.93 18.55 6.18
C ILE A 23 3.02 17.86 7.54
N SER A 24 2.71 16.56 7.58
CA SER A 24 2.68 15.79 8.83
C SER A 24 3.14 14.34 8.59
N LEU A 25 3.91 13.82 9.56
CA LEU A 25 4.33 12.43 9.64
C LEU A 25 3.82 11.84 10.95
N GLN A 26 3.08 10.74 10.87
CA GLN A 26 2.74 9.92 12.03
C GLN A 26 3.19 8.49 11.83
N VAL A 27 3.52 7.81 12.92
CA VAL A 27 3.94 6.41 12.86
C VAL A 27 2.97 5.56 13.64
N ALA A 28 2.58 4.44 13.05
CA ALA A 28 1.59 3.55 13.63
C ALA A 28 2.05 2.08 13.63
N PRO A 29 1.56 1.24 14.56
CA PRO A 29 2.07 -0.12 14.75
C PRO A 29 1.68 -1.11 13.65
N SER A 30 0.61 -0.87 12.90
CA SER A 30 0.20 -1.79 11.84
C SER A 30 -0.61 -1.10 10.74
N PRO A 31 -0.60 -1.63 9.50
CA PRO A 31 -1.37 -1.07 8.39
C PRO A 31 -2.89 -1.14 8.64
N THR A 32 -3.34 -2.02 9.55
CA THR A 32 -4.76 -2.25 9.88
C THR A 32 -5.29 -1.40 11.03
N SER A 33 -4.44 -0.81 11.86
CA SER A 33 -4.83 -0.10 13.09
C SER A 33 -5.02 1.40 12.90
N SER A 34 -4.55 1.97 11.79
CA SER A 34 -4.32 3.42 11.73
C SER A 34 -4.86 4.11 10.49
N PRO A 35 -4.46 3.81 9.23
CA PRO A 35 -4.49 4.91 8.27
C PRO A 35 -5.71 4.87 7.33
N SER A 36 -6.26 3.69 7.02
CA SER A 36 -7.55 3.56 6.31
C SER A 36 -8.71 4.12 7.15
N ALA A 37 -8.64 3.95 8.47
CA ALA A 37 -9.66 4.44 9.41
C ALA A 37 -9.52 5.95 9.70
N ALA A 38 -8.29 6.48 9.73
CA ALA A 38 -8.03 7.89 9.99
C ALA A 38 -8.27 8.77 8.76
N ALA A 39 -7.92 8.34 7.54
CA ALA A 39 -8.28 9.07 6.32
C ALA A 39 -9.80 9.15 6.10
N CYS A 40 -10.54 8.14 6.56
CA CYS A 40 -11.99 8.15 6.59
C CYS A 40 -12.58 8.87 7.82
N ALA A 41 -11.77 9.35 8.77
CA ALA A 41 -12.25 10.09 9.95
C ALA A 41 -12.43 11.59 9.65
N HIS A 42 -11.65 12.15 8.72
CA HIS A 42 -11.80 13.52 8.22
C HIS A 42 -13.05 13.76 7.37
N THR A 43 -13.80 12.70 7.09
CA THR A 43 -15.07 12.78 6.39
C THR A 43 -16.23 12.82 7.39
N ARG A 44 -16.94 13.95 7.46
CA ARG A 44 -18.05 14.19 8.41
C ARG A 44 -19.05 13.01 8.48
N PRO A 45 -19.44 12.55 9.69
CA PRO A 45 -20.36 11.41 9.89
C PRO A 45 -21.73 11.54 9.22
N SER A 46 -22.22 12.77 9.04
CA SER A 46 -23.54 13.04 8.44
C SER A 46 -23.63 12.73 6.95
N SER A 47 -22.49 12.51 6.29
CA SER A 47 -22.42 12.12 4.89
C SER A 47 -21.83 10.73 4.81
N ARG A 48 -22.69 9.69 4.67
CA ARG A 48 -22.28 8.33 4.29
C ARG A 48 -21.47 8.45 3.00
N ARG A 49 -20.14 8.46 3.12
CA ARG A 49 -19.21 8.66 2.00
C ARG A 49 -18.59 7.34 1.60
N VAL A 50 -18.19 7.30 0.34
CA VAL A 50 -17.77 6.05 -0.30
C VAL A 50 -16.31 6.06 -0.68
N LEU A 51 -15.65 4.97 -0.32
CA LEU A 51 -14.32 4.58 -0.80
C LEU A 51 -14.46 3.90 -2.16
N VAL A 52 -13.77 4.39 -3.19
CA VAL A 52 -13.64 3.69 -4.46
C VAL A 52 -12.33 2.91 -4.45
N THR A 53 -12.41 1.58 -4.56
CA THR A 53 -11.24 0.68 -4.47
C THR A 53 -11.44 -0.56 -5.33
N SER A 54 -10.36 -1.23 -5.72
CA SER A 54 -10.42 -2.51 -6.42
C SER A 54 -10.61 -3.68 -5.44
N ARG A 55 -9.80 -3.79 -4.37
CA ARG A 55 -9.80 -4.99 -3.50
C ARG A 55 -9.46 -4.78 -2.01
N CYS A 56 -9.18 -3.56 -1.52
CA CYS A 56 -8.93 -3.34 -0.10
C CYS A 56 -9.56 -2.06 0.48
N GLY A 57 -9.98 -2.15 1.74
CA GLY A 57 -10.74 -1.10 2.44
C GLY A 57 -11.70 -1.57 3.52
N ARG A 58 -11.85 -2.90 3.74
CA ARG A 58 -12.89 -3.59 4.56
C ARG A 58 -13.08 -3.15 6.04
N ARG A 59 -12.36 -2.14 6.52
CA ARG A 59 -12.57 -1.51 7.83
C ARG A 59 -13.28 -0.15 7.72
N ALA A 60 -13.45 0.40 6.52
CA ALA A 60 -14.24 1.59 6.28
C ALA A 60 -15.71 1.37 6.70
N GLU A 61 -16.23 0.15 6.54
CA GLU A 61 -17.59 -0.21 6.97
C GLU A 61 -17.77 -0.12 8.48
N ALA A 62 -16.75 -0.51 9.26
CA ALA A 62 -16.79 -0.45 10.73
C ALA A 62 -16.84 0.98 11.29
N ILE A 63 -16.48 1.98 10.47
CA ILE A 63 -16.56 3.40 10.80
C ILE A 63 -17.72 4.10 10.06
N GLY A 64 -18.66 3.33 9.50
CA GLY A 64 -19.90 3.84 8.89
C GLY A 64 -19.78 4.33 7.44
N HIS A 65 -18.68 4.00 6.74
CA HIS A 65 -18.46 4.36 5.35
C HIS A 65 -18.78 3.18 4.42
N LYS A 66 -19.36 3.47 3.26
CA LYS A 66 -19.60 2.45 2.22
C LYS A 66 -18.33 2.24 1.41
N ILE A 67 -18.17 1.07 0.81
CA ILE A 67 -17.17 0.81 -0.24
C ILE A 67 -17.89 0.61 -1.58
N ILE A 68 -17.43 1.30 -2.63
CA ILE A 68 -17.76 1.01 -4.03
C ILE A 68 -16.55 0.31 -4.62
N THR A 69 -16.74 -0.95 -4.97
CA THR A 69 -15.75 -1.73 -5.70
C THR A 69 -15.83 -1.40 -7.19
N VAL A 70 -14.68 -1.18 -7.82
CA VAL A 70 -14.58 -0.99 -9.27
C VAL A 70 -13.82 -2.14 -9.92
N PRO A 71 -14.16 -2.50 -11.18
CA PRO A 71 -13.34 -3.43 -11.93
C PRO A 71 -11.93 -2.85 -12.08
N SER A 72 -10.92 -3.70 -11.85
CA SER A 72 -9.52 -3.32 -11.97
C SER A 72 -8.86 -4.06 -13.12
N LEU A 73 -8.01 -3.37 -13.87
CA LEU A 73 -7.10 -3.98 -14.83
C LEU A 73 -5.77 -4.27 -14.11
N ASP A 74 -5.40 -5.54 -13.98
CA ASP A 74 -4.17 -5.98 -13.29
C ASP A 74 -4.01 -5.44 -11.86
N GLY A 75 -5.13 -5.31 -11.14
CA GLY A 75 -5.18 -4.76 -9.79
C GLY A 75 -5.18 -3.22 -9.72
N LYS A 76 -5.06 -2.53 -10.85
CA LYS A 76 -5.07 -1.07 -10.94
C LYS A 76 -6.47 -0.48 -11.14
N VAL A 77 -6.71 0.65 -10.50
CA VAL A 77 -7.88 1.51 -10.69
C VAL A 77 -7.56 2.52 -11.79
N THR A 78 -8.47 2.70 -12.75
CA THR A 78 -8.28 3.63 -13.87
C THR A 78 -9.17 4.87 -13.73
N PRO A 79 -8.81 6.02 -14.34
CA PRO A 79 -9.68 7.20 -14.39
C PRO A 79 -11.09 6.91 -14.94
N GLU A 80 -11.19 6.01 -15.91
CA GLU A 80 -12.47 5.55 -16.46
C GLU A 80 -13.30 4.80 -15.41
N SER A 81 -12.68 3.85 -14.69
CA SER A 81 -13.36 3.10 -13.62
C SER A 81 -13.89 4.01 -12.51
N ILE A 82 -13.12 5.06 -12.15
CA ILE A 82 -13.54 6.09 -11.18
C ILE A 82 -14.72 6.89 -11.72
N SER A 83 -14.64 7.35 -12.98
CA SER A 83 -15.70 8.13 -13.62
C SER A 83 -17.01 7.34 -13.71
N ASN A 84 -16.94 6.06 -14.06
CA ASN A 84 -18.10 5.16 -14.09
C ASN A 84 -18.67 4.95 -12.68
N ALA A 85 -17.81 4.79 -11.66
CA ALA A 85 -18.26 4.69 -10.27
C ALA A 85 -19.00 5.95 -9.80
N LEU A 86 -18.52 7.14 -10.17
CA LEU A 86 -19.20 8.40 -9.87
C LEU A 86 -20.56 8.50 -10.56
N ALA A 87 -20.62 8.18 -11.86
CA ALA A 87 -21.87 8.21 -12.63
C ALA A 87 -22.91 7.24 -12.05
N ASN A 88 -22.52 6.02 -11.73
CA ASN A 88 -23.40 4.99 -11.17
C ASN A 88 -23.87 5.30 -9.73
N ASN A 89 -23.26 6.29 -9.07
CA ASN A 89 -23.61 6.69 -7.70
C ASN A 89 -24.02 8.18 -7.63
N ALA A 90 -24.59 8.73 -8.70
CA ALA A 90 -24.97 10.14 -8.80
C ALA A 90 -26.37 10.48 -8.23
N HIS A 91 -27.18 9.48 -7.88
CA HIS A 91 -28.57 9.69 -7.40
C HIS A 91 -28.63 10.12 -5.93
N TYR A 92 -28.32 11.38 -5.67
CA TYR A 92 -28.41 11.99 -4.33
C TYR A 92 -29.82 12.48 -4.02
N PRO A 93 -30.29 12.43 -2.75
CA PRO A 93 -29.58 11.97 -1.55
C PRO A 93 -29.70 10.46 -1.26
N HIS A 94 -30.37 9.69 -2.12
CA HIS A 94 -30.65 8.27 -1.89
C HIS A 94 -29.42 7.36 -1.97
N MET A 95 -28.35 7.83 -2.63
CA MET A 95 -27.05 7.16 -2.71
C MET A 95 -25.98 7.86 -1.89
N ALA A 96 -25.00 7.08 -1.42
CA ALA A 96 -23.82 7.60 -0.75
C ALA A 96 -22.92 8.36 -1.73
N LYS A 97 -22.40 9.51 -1.32
CA LYS A 97 -21.55 10.37 -2.17
C LYS A 97 -20.09 9.91 -2.14
N PRO A 98 -19.50 9.46 -3.26
CA PRO A 98 -18.08 9.11 -3.29
C PRO A 98 -17.22 10.33 -2.97
N ARG A 99 -16.14 10.13 -2.19
CA ARG A 99 -15.25 11.24 -1.81
C ARG A 99 -13.77 10.90 -1.72
N LEU A 100 -13.45 9.61 -1.64
CA LEU A 100 -12.09 9.11 -1.46
C LEU A 100 -11.84 8.00 -2.50
N VAL A 101 -10.78 8.15 -3.27
CA VAL A 101 -10.23 7.10 -4.15
C VAL A 101 -9.07 6.47 -3.41
N TYR A 102 -9.07 5.14 -3.35
CA TYR A 102 -8.01 4.36 -2.73
C TYR A 102 -7.31 3.51 -3.78
N VAL A 103 -5.99 3.62 -3.81
CA VAL A 103 -5.10 2.83 -4.64
C VAL A 103 -3.99 2.24 -3.79
N SER A 104 -3.44 1.11 -4.19
CA SER A 104 -2.32 0.43 -3.51
C SER A 104 -1.10 0.43 -4.42
N ASN A 105 0.08 0.80 -3.92
CA ASN A 105 1.33 0.71 -4.68
C ASN A 105 2.45 0.07 -3.83
N ALA A 106 2.92 -1.14 -4.15
CA ALA A 106 2.46 -2.05 -5.21
C ALA A 106 1.01 -2.53 -4.97
N THR A 107 0.34 -2.97 -6.04
CA THR A 107 -1.02 -3.51 -5.97
C THR A 107 -1.04 -4.88 -5.29
N GLU A 108 -2.24 -5.36 -4.97
CA GLU A 108 -2.46 -6.70 -4.44
C GLU A 108 -2.06 -7.81 -5.42
N MET A 109 -1.97 -7.50 -6.72
CA MET A 109 -1.50 -8.37 -7.81
C MET A 109 -0.01 -8.19 -8.12
N GLY A 110 0.72 -7.38 -7.34
CA GLY A 110 2.15 -7.18 -7.51
C GLY A 110 2.56 -6.24 -8.63
N THR A 111 1.59 -5.64 -9.33
CA THR A 111 1.85 -4.58 -10.32
C THR A 111 2.11 -3.23 -9.62
N LEU A 112 2.68 -2.27 -10.34
CA LEU A 112 2.93 -0.93 -9.82
C LEU A 112 2.31 0.15 -10.71
N TYR A 113 1.94 1.29 -10.12
CA TYR A 113 1.51 2.46 -10.90
C TYR A 113 2.72 3.22 -11.42
N THR A 114 2.70 3.56 -12.70
CA THR A 114 3.62 4.54 -13.30
C THR A 114 3.22 5.96 -12.88
N LYS A 115 4.15 6.91 -13.05
CA LYS A 115 3.91 8.32 -12.79
C LYS A 115 2.78 8.87 -13.64
N ALA A 116 2.70 8.46 -14.91
CA ALA A 116 1.64 8.88 -15.82
C ALA A 116 0.26 8.39 -15.34
N GLU A 117 0.15 7.10 -14.98
CA GLU A 117 -1.10 6.51 -14.46
C GLU A 117 -1.56 7.20 -13.17
N LEU A 118 -0.64 7.38 -12.21
CA LEU A 118 -0.97 8.01 -10.93
C LEU A 118 -1.34 9.50 -11.10
N SER A 119 -0.67 10.20 -12.02
CA SER A 119 -0.98 11.61 -12.33
C SER A 119 -2.38 11.74 -12.94
N ALA A 120 -2.76 10.87 -13.87
CA ALA A 120 -4.10 10.89 -14.46
C ALA A 120 -5.20 10.67 -13.40
N ILE A 121 -4.96 9.79 -12.42
CA ILE A 121 -5.88 9.59 -11.29
C ILE A 121 -5.92 10.83 -10.38
N SER A 122 -4.76 11.40 -10.04
CA SER A 122 -4.65 12.62 -9.23
C SER A 122 -5.41 13.79 -9.86
N ASP A 123 -5.24 14.01 -11.16
CA ASP A 123 -5.90 15.09 -11.89
C ASP A 123 -7.41 14.91 -11.92
N LEU A 124 -7.90 13.70 -12.18
CA LEU A 124 -9.33 13.40 -12.10
C LEU A 124 -9.86 13.64 -10.68
N CYS A 125 -9.14 13.22 -9.64
CA CYS A 125 -9.52 13.45 -8.25
C CYS A 125 -9.63 14.95 -7.96
N LYS A 126 -8.65 15.76 -8.38
CA LYS A 126 -8.67 17.22 -8.22
C LYS A 126 -9.87 17.85 -8.96
N GLN A 127 -10.10 17.48 -10.22
CA GLN A 127 -11.22 17.99 -11.02
C GLN A 127 -12.59 17.66 -10.41
N ARG A 128 -12.73 16.47 -9.81
CA ARG A 128 -14.00 16.01 -9.22
C ARG A 128 -14.12 16.33 -7.73
N GLY A 129 -13.12 17.00 -7.15
CA GLY A 129 -13.04 17.25 -5.72
C GLY A 129 -13.16 15.94 -4.93
N LEU A 130 -12.34 14.94 -5.26
CA LEU A 130 -12.12 13.70 -4.54
C LEU A 130 -10.76 13.75 -3.83
N LEU A 131 -10.61 13.00 -2.75
CA LEU A 131 -9.32 12.78 -2.10
C LEU A 131 -8.66 11.54 -2.72
N LEU A 132 -7.35 11.60 -2.95
CA LEU A 132 -6.56 10.45 -3.38
C LEU A 132 -5.73 9.90 -2.22
N TYR A 133 -5.98 8.64 -1.90
CA TYR A 133 -5.32 7.87 -0.87
C TYR A 133 -4.46 6.78 -1.50
N LEU A 134 -3.18 6.70 -1.11
CA LEU A 134 -2.29 5.63 -1.56
C LEU A 134 -1.84 4.74 -0.39
N ASP A 135 -2.21 3.47 -0.46
CA ASP A 135 -1.70 2.42 0.40
C ASP A 135 -0.29 2.00 -0.07
N GLY A 136 0.70 2.29 0.77
CA GLY A 136 2.09 1.94 0.50
C GLY A 136 2.60 0.78 1.36
N ALA A 137 1.77 -0.23 1.63
CA ALA A 137 2.14 -1.38 2.45
C ALA A 137 3.35 -2.14 1.88
N ARG A 138 3.55 -2.06 0.56
CA ARG A 138 4.73 -2.55 -0.17
C ARG A 138 5.36 -1.45 -1.01
N LEU A 139 5.36 -0.21 -0.52
CA LEU A 139 5.87 0.93 -1.28
C LEU A 139 7.35 0.80 -1.60
N GLY A 140 8.15 0.23 -0.68
CA GLY A 140 9.56 -0.06 -0.96
C GLY A 140 9.73 -0.94 -2.19
N ALA A 141 8.97 -2.05 -2.27
CA ALA A 141 9.04 -2.96 -3.42
C ALA A 141 8.62 -2.27 -4.73
N ALA A 142 7.61 -1.39 -4.70
CA ALA A 142 7.23 -0.62 -5.88
C ALA A 142 8.33 0.40 -6.28
N LEU A 143 8.83 1.19 -5.33
CA LEU A 143 9.81 2.26 -5.63
C LEU A 143 11.19 1.72 -6.06
N SER A 144 11.58 0.53 -5.58
CA SER A 144 12.81 -0.14 -5.97
C SER A 144 12.63 -1.11 -7.16
N ALA A 145 11.47 -1.13 -7.82
CA ALA A 145 11.26 -1.98 -8.99
C ALA A 145 11.91 -1.37 -10.25
N PRO A 146 12.44 -2.19 -11.18
CA PRO A 146 13.07 -1.66 -12.40
C PRO A 146 12.14 -0.83 -13.30
N LYS A 147 10.83 -1.12 -13.29
CA LYS A 147 9.81 -0.41 -14.08
C LYS A 147 9.32 0.89 -13.43
N ASN A 148 9.75 1.20 -12.21
CA ASN A 148 9.25 2.35 -11.47
C ASN A 148 9.88 3.67 -11.95
N ASP A 149 9.04 4.67 -12.16
CA ASP A 149 9.39 6.05 -12.50
C ASP A 149 8.87 7.06 -11.46
N LEU A 150 8.28 6.59 -10.35
CA LEU A 150 7.80 7.41 -9.25
C LEU A 150 8.89 7.60 -8.19
N THR A 151 8.92 8.81 -7.62
CA THR A 151 9.72 9.12 -6.45
C THR A 151 8.83 9.47 -5.24
N LEU A 152 9.37 9.41 -4.03
CA LEU A 152 8.64 9.83 -2.83
C LEU A 152 8.13 11.29 -2.93
N PRO A 153 8.89 12.28 -3.44
CA PRO A 153 8.37 13.62 -3.72
C PRO A 153 7.19 13.64 -4.69
N ASP A 154 7.18 12.79 -5.71
CA ASP A 154 6.04 12.71 -6.63
C ASP A 154 4.78 12.23 -5.91
N LEU A 155 4.89 11.24 -5.01
CA LEU A 155 3.76 10.78 -4.21
C LEU A 155 3.19 11.88 -3.33
N VAL A 156 4.05 12.72 -2.74
CA VAL A 156 3.62 13.88 -1.96
C VAL A 156 2.81 14.87 -2.81
N GLN A 157 3.20 15.10 -4.06
CA GLN A 157 2.51 16.02 -4.97
C GLN A 157 1.21 15.46 -5.56
N LEU A 158 1.17 14.15 -5.78
CA LEU A 158 0.07 13.48 -6.47
C LEU A 158 -1.03 12.99 -5.53
N THR A 159 -0.73 12.73 -4.25
CA THR A 159 -1.68 12.15 -3.29
C THR A 159 -1.99 13.11 -2.15
N ASP A 160 -3.19 13.02 -1.57
CA ASP A 160 -3.56 13.80 -0.38
C ASP A 160 -2.98 13.20 0.90
N ILE A 161 -2.88 11.86 0.92
CA ILE A 161 -2.34 11.07 2.02
C ILE A 161 -1.83 9.73 1.47
N PHE A 162 -0.69 9.28 1.97
CA PHE A 162 -0.17 7.95 1.72
C PHE A 162 0.55 7.41 2.94
N TRP A 163 0.98 6.16 2.94
CA TRP A 163 1.89 5.66 3.96
C TRP A 163 3.09 4.93 3.36
N ILE A 164 4.17 4.87 4.12
CA ILE A 164 5.35 4.06 3.82
C ILE A 164 5.37 2.89 4.80
N GLY A 165 5.17 1.68 4.27
CA GLY A 165 5.13 0.49 5.10
C GLY A 165 6.50 -0.09 5.39
N GLY A 166 6.88 -0.09 6.66
CA GLY A 166 8.16 -0.64 7.12
C GLY A 166 8.08 -2.14 7.43
N THR A 167 6.92 -2.60 7.92
CA THR A 167 6.73 -3.99 8.40
C THR A 167 7.04 -5.04 7.31
N LYS A 168 6.77 -4.73 6.04
CA LYS A 168 7.03 -5.65 4.92
C LYS A 168 8.40 -5.47 4.27
N VAL A 169 9.25 -4.62 4.84
CA VAL A 169 10.62 -4.31 4.39
C VAL A 169 11.60 -4.55 5.54
N GLY A 170 11.32 -5.54 6.39
CA GLY A 170 12.24 -6.01 7.44
C GLY A 170 12.11 -5.34 8.81
N MET A 171 11.24 -4.34 8.98
CA MET A 171 10.93 -3.80 10.31
C MET A 171 10.03 -4.76 11.10
N LEU A 172 10.17 -4.77 12.43
CA LEU A 172 9.31 -5.53 13.33
C LEU A 172 7.85 -5.07 13.22
N LEU A 173 7.65 -3.75 13.27
CA LEU A 173 6.35 -3.10 13.12
C LEU A 173 6.57 -1.61 12.83
N GLY A 174 5.74 -1.01 11.98
CA GLY A 174 5.76 0.43 11.77
C GLY A 174 5.35 0.85 10.37
N GLU A 175 4.40 1.77 10.31
CA GLU A 175 3.94 2.41 9.08
C GLU A 175 4.03 3.93 9.25
N ALA A 176 4.71 4.61 8.34
CA ALA A 176 4.88 6.06 8.34
C ALA A 176 3.80 6.71 7.46
N ILE A 177 2.81 7.34 8.08
CA ILE A 177 1.71 8.04 7.42
C ILE A 177 2.18 9.44 7.03
N ILE A 178 2.11 9.75 5.74
CA ILE A 178 2.48 11.03 5.16
C ILE A 178 1.21 11.74 4.70
N ILE A 179 0.98 12.93 5.25
CA ILE A 179 -0.18 13.75 4.91
C ILE A 179 0.31 14.96 4.11
N SER A 180 -0.16 15.05 2.86
CA SER A 180 0.17 16.15 1.94
C SER A 180 -0.91 17.23 1.92
N ASN A 181 -2.15 16.87 2.26
CA ASN A 181 -3.27 17.81 2.32
C ASN A 181 -3.40 18.44 3.73
N PRO A 182 -3.24 19.77 3.88
CA PRO A 182 -3.28 20.42 5.19
C PRO A 182 -4.60 20.19 5.94
N LEU A 183 -5.72 20.09 5.22
CA LEU A 183 -7.04 19.87 5.81
C LEU A 183 -7.18 18.48 6.43
N LEU A 184 -6.42 17.50 5.93
CA LEU A 184 -6.37 16.15 6.51
C LEU A 184 -5.39 16.06 7.69
N ALA A 185 -4.48 17.03 7.82
CA ALA A 185 -3.51 17.04 8.92
C ALA A 185 -4.10 17.59 10.22
N GLU A 186 -5.11 18.46 10.12
CA GLU A 186 -5.84 19.01 11.27
C GLU A 186 -6.41 17.89 12.13
N ASP A 187 -6.14 17.91 13.44
CA ASP A 187 -6.60 16.90 14.41
C ASP A 187 -6.28 15.41 14.14
N PHE A 188 -5.42 15.10 13.17
CA PHE A 188 -5.10 13.72 12.83
C PHE A 188 -4.52 12.91 14.01
N SER A 189 -3.74 13.56 14.89
CA SER A 189 -3.21 12.93 16.12
C SER A 189 -4.32 12.52 17.10
N PHE A 190 -5.42 13.27 17.19
CA PHE A 190 -6.57 12.89 18.01
C PHE A 190 -7.26 11.65 17.45
N HIS A 191 -7.39 11.54 16.13
CA HIS A 191 -7.92 10.34 15.48
C HIS A 191 -7.03 9.12 15.74
N VAL A 192 -5.70 9.27 15.63
CA VAL A 192 -4.76 8.18 15.94
C VAL A 192 -4.84 7.78 17.42
N LYS A 193 -4.99 8.74 18.35
CA LYS A 193 -5.20 8.45 19.77
C LYS A 193 -6.52 7.72 20.04
N GLN A 194 -7.62 8.21 19.46
CA GLN A 194 -8.97 7.64 19.64
C GLN A 194 -9.03 6.19 19.15
N ARG A 195 -8.28 5.86 18.10
CA ARG A 195 -8.22 4.51 17.52
C ARG A 195 -7.16 3.61 18.15
N GLY A 196 -6.49 4.06 19.21
CA GLY A 196 -5.46 3.28 19.91
C GLY A 196 -4.16 3.10 19.12
N GLY A 197 -3.96 3.85 18.03
CA GLY A 197 -2.74 3.80 17.22
C GLY A 197 -1.56 4.56 17.85
N LEU A 198 -1.83 5.44 18.83
CA LEU A 198 -0.78 6.22 19.50
C LEU A 198 -0.08 5.37 20.57
N LEU A 199 1.03 4.74 20.19
CA LEU A 199 1.86 3.96 21.11
C LEU A 199 2.51 4.83 22.18
N ALA A 200 2.37 4.43 23.45
CA ALA A 200 3.02 5.10 24.57
C ALA A 200 4.56 5.14 24.43
N LYS A 201 5.16 4.06 23.90
CA LYS A 201 6.61 3.95 23.66
C LYS A 201 6.97 4.17 22.20
N GLY A 202 6.50 5.26 21.58
CA GLY A 202 6.69 5.56 20.15
C GLY A 202 8.15 5.58 19.65
N ARG A 203 9.15 5.66 20.54
CA ARG A 203 10.57 5.49 20.18
C ARG A 203 10.88 4.14 19.51
N THR A 204 10.11 3.08 19.80
CA THR A 204 10.30 1.77 19.16
C THR A 204 9.96 1.79 17.68
N LEU A 205 9.02 2.65 17.28
CA LEU A 205 8.72 2.93 15.88
C LEU A 205 9.79 3.82 15.26
N GLY A 206 10.16 4.89 15.96
CA GLY A 206 11.13 5.88 15.49
C GLY A 206 12.49 5.31 15.13
N VAL A 207 13.07 4.49 16.02
CA VAL A 207 14.41 3.92 15.81
C VAL A 207 14.50 3.03 14.57
N GLN A 208 13.42 2.32 14.24
CA GLN A 208 13.39 1.46 13.06
C GLN A 208 13.39 2.29 11.77
N PHE A 209 12.58 3.35 11.72
CA PHE A 209 12.59 4.26 10.56
C PHE A 209 13.88 5.06 10.44
N LEU A 210 14.48 5.45 11.57
CA LEU A 210 15.78 6.12 11.60
C LEU A 210 16.86 5.25 10.94
N GLU A 211 16.94 3.98 11.33
CA GLU A 211 17.91 3.03 10.76
C GLU A 211 17.64 2.74 9.26
N MET A 212 16.37 2.53 8.92
CA MET A 212 15.97 2.21 7.55
C MET A 212 16.33 3.32 6.54
N PHE A 213 16.27 4.59 6.95
CA PHE A 213 16.54 5.73 6.06
C PHE A 213 17.93 6.34 6.21
N SER A 214 18.67 6.07 7.30
CA SER A 214 20.01 6.65 7.51
C SER A 214 21.06 6.06 6.56
N THR A 215 20.89 4.82 6.12
CA THR A 215 21.89 4.04 5.35
C THR A 215 21.38 3.57 4.00
N ASN A 216 20.27 4.11 3.49
CA ASN A 216 19.54 3.60 2.31
C ASN A 216 18.99 2.17 2.45
N LEU A 217 19.13 1.55 3.63
CA LEU A 217 18.78 0.16 3.91
C LEU A 217 17.35 -0.21 3.50
N PHE A 218 16.39 0.69 3.65
CA PHE A 218 15.01 0.47 3.21
C PHE A 218 14.93 0.09 1.72
N PHE A 219 15.62 0.83 0.87
CA PHE A 219 15.59 0.63 -0.58
C PHE A 219 16.44 -0.56 -0.99
N ASP A 220 17.58 -0.79 -0.33
CA ASP A 220 18.45 -1.94 -0.57
C ASP A 220 17.72 -3.26 -0.25
N LEU A 221 17.04 -3.33 0.90
CA LEU A 221 16.22 -4.49 1.26
C LEU A 221 15.07 -4.70 0.28
N ALA A 222 14.36 -3.63 -0.11
CA ALA A 222 13.28 -3.73 -1.06
C ALA A 222 13.77 -4.20 -2.44
N GLN A 223 14.89 -3.66 -2.93
CA GLN A 223 15.51 -4.08 -4.18
C GLN A 223 15.88 -5.56 -4.13
N HIS A 224 16.53 -6.00 -3.06
CA HIS A 224 16.88 -7.41 -2.89
C HIS A 224 15.64 -8.33 -2.96
N THR A 225 14.53 -7.95 -2.33
CA THR A 225 13.30 -8.76 -2.42
C THR A 225 12.71 -8.82 -3.82
N ASN A 226 12.82 -7.74 -4.61
CA ASN A 226 12.43 -7.74 -6.01
C ASN A 226 13.33 -8.66 -6.85
N GLU A 227 14.65 -8.60 -6.65
CA GLU A 227 15.61 -9.47 -7.34
C GLU A 227 15.35 -10.95 -7.05
N MET A 228 15.05 -11.31 -5.80
CA MET A 228 14.69 -12.69 -5.45
C MET A 228 13.35 -13.12 -6.07
N ALA A 229 12.38 -12.22 -6.20
CA ALA A 229 11.14 -12.51 -6.88
C ALA A 229 11.36 -12.75 -8.38
N GLN A 230 12.23 -11.96 -9.02
CA GLN A 230 12.63 -12.17 -10.42
C GLN A 230 13.39 -13.47 -10.63
N LEU A 231 14.27 -13.82 -9.70
CA LEU A 231 14.97 -15.10 -9.75
C LEU A 231 13.98 -16.27 -9.63
N LEU A 232 13.04 -16.19 -8.68
CA LEU A 232 12.01 -17.21 -8.50
C LEU A 232 11.11 -17.34 -9.73
N SER A 233 10.64 -16.22 -10.27
CA SER A 233 9.77 -16.20 -11.46
C SER A 233 10.47 -16.83 -12.66
N SER A 234 11.74 -16.49 -12.90
CA SER A 234 12.56 -17.07 -13.96
C SER A 234 12.73 -18.58 -13.78
N ARG A 235 13.00 -19.05 -12.56
CA ARG A 235 13.13 -20.49 -12.27
C ARG A 235 11.84 -21.27 -12.48
N ILE A 236 10.69 -20.67 -12.14
CA ILE A 236 9.37 -21.27 -12.39
C ILE A 236 9.12 -21.40 -13.89
N GLN A 237 9.48 -20.38 -14.67
CA GLN A 237 9.36 -20.40 -16.12
C GLN A 237 10.34 -21.40 -16.78
N ASP A 238 11.59 -21.46 -16.32
CA ASP A 238 12.59 -22.45 -16.76
C ASP A 238 12.11 -23.89 -16.53
N ALA A 239 11.36 -24.12 -15.45
CA ALA A 239 10.74 -25.40 -15.13
C ALA A 239 9.48 -25.70 -15.98
N GLY A 240 9.10 -24.80 -16.89
CA GLY A 240 7.98 -24.98 -17.82
C GLY A 240 6.62 -24.51 -17.29
N TYR A 241 6.57 -23.84 -16.14
CA TYR A 241 5.31 -23.35 -15.56
C TYR A 241 5.02 -21.91 -15.97
N LYS A 242 3.74 -21.55 -15.96
CA LYS A 242 3.27 -20.22 -16.37
C LYS A 242 3.15 -19.29 -15.16
N LEU A 243 3.29 -18.00 -15.43
CA LEU A 243 2.95 -16.93 -14.49
C LEU A 243 1.65 -16.28 -14.95
N ALA A 244 0.79 -15.91 -14.00
CA ALA A 244 -0.47 -15.24 -14.31
C ALA A 244 -0.26 -13.77 -14.72
N ALA A 245 0.83 -13.16 -14.26
CA ALA A 245 1.26 -11.82 -14.62
C ALA A 245 2.79 -11.75 -14.62
N GLU A 246 3.34 -10.76 -15.33
CA GLU A 246 4.75 -10.45 -15.22
C GLU A 246 5.08 -10.07 -13.76
N THR A 247 6.21 -10.56 -13.25
CA THR A 247 6.67 -10.20 -11.92
C THR A 247 7.25 -8.79 -11.98
N GLU A 248 6.57 -7.80 -11.42
CA GLU A 248 7.08 -6.41 -11.40
C GLU A 248 7.72 -6.03 -10.06
N THR A 249 7.30 -6.69 -8.98
CA THR A 249 7.72 -6.40 -7.60
C THR A 249 8.05 -7.70 -6.86
N ASN A 250 8.05 -7.70 -5.53
CA ASN A 250 8.41 -8.85 -4.70
C ASN A 250 7.33 -9.96 -4.61
N GLN A 251 6.33 -9.95 -5.50
CA GLN A 251 5.22 -10.89 -5.52
C GLN A 251 5.21 -11.66 -6.84
N VAL A 252 5.17 -12.98 -6.76
CA VAL A 252 5.11 -13.90 -7.91
C VAL A 252 3.77 -14.63 -7.90
N PHE A 253 3.06 -14.60 -9.02
CA PHE A 253 1.79 -15.27 -9.22
C PHE A 253 1.98 -16.42 -10.20
N ALA A 254 2.24 -17.62 -9.66
CA ALA A 254 2.55 -18.80 -10.45
C ALA A 254 1.29 -19.66 -10.65
N ILE A 255 1.11 -20.17 -11.87
CA ILE A 255 0.06 -21.12 -12.22
C ILE A 255 0.70 -22.50 -12.24
N LEU A 256 0.34 -23.32 -11.25
CA LEU A 256 0.95 -24.63 -11.03
C LEU A 256 -0.12 -25.74 -11.14
N PRO A 257 0.27 -26.95 -11.61
CA PRO A 257 -0.60 -28.11 -11.56
C PRO A 257 -0.97 -28.49 -10.14
N ASN A 258 -2.23 -28.92 -9.92
CA ASN A 258 -2.75 -29.29 -8.61
C ASN A 258 -1.95 -30.45 -7.97
N SER A 259 -1.45 -31.39 -8.78
CA SER A 259 -0.59 -32.49 -8.32
C SER A 259 0.72 -32.00 -7.72
N LEU A 260 1.36 -31.02 -8.36
CA LEU A 260 2.58 -30.39 -7.84
C LEU A 260 2.30 -29.60 -6.56
N LEU A 261 1.16 -28.90 -6.50
CA LEU A 261 0.79 -28.16 -5.29
C LEU A 261 0.65 -29.06 -4.07
N SER A 262 0.04 -30.23 -4.21
CA SER A 262 -0.08 -31.19 -3.12
C SER A 262 1.29 -31.59 -2.56
N THR A 263 2.27 -31.86 -3.42
CA THR A 263 3.64 -32.16 -3.00
C THR A 263 4.32 -30.95 -2.36
N LEU A 264 4.19 -29.76 -2.94
CA LEU A 264 4.81 -28.54 -2.39
C LEU A 264 4.23 -28.17 -1.01
N GLN A 265 2.94 -28.44 -0.78
CA GLN A 265 2.28 -28.17 0.50
C GLN A 265 2.78 -29.03 1.67
N GLU A 266 3.45 -30.15 1.39
CA GLU A 266 4.10 -30.97 2.42
C GLU A 266 5.30 -30.24 3.06
N GLN A 267 5.96 -29.35 2.30
CA GLN A 267 7.19 -28.68 2.73
C GLN A 267 7.04 -27.15 2.86
N PHE A 268 6.09 -26.54 2.15
CA PHE A 268 5.93 -25.10 2.08
C PHE A 268 4.50 -24.67 2.33
N GLN A 269 4.34 -23.57 3.07
CA GLN A 269 3.07 -22.86 3.16
C GLN A 269 3.07 -21.68 2.19
N PHE A 270 2.09 -21.64 1.31
CA PHE A 270 1.86 -20.55 0.39
C PHE A 270 0.37 -20.27 0.24
N TYR A 271 0.05 -19.08 -0.25
CA TYR A 271 -1.33 -18.66 -0.39
C TYR A 271 -1.90 -19.13 -1.74
N ILE A 272 -2.92 -20.00 -1.70
CA ILE A 272 -3.73 -20.32 -2.87
C ILE A 272 -4.56 -19.09 -3.23
N TRP A 273 -4.32 -18.53 -4.41
CA TRP A 273 -4.96 -17.29 -4.83
C TRP A 273 -6.30 -17.56 -5.51
N GLU A 274 -6.31 -18.39 -6.55
CA GLU A 274 -7.50 -18.70 -7.33
C GLU A 274 -7.31 -20.03 -8.05
N LYS A 275 -8.37 -20.86 -8.09
CA LYS A 275 -8.39 -22.06 -8.94
C LYS A 275 -8.66 -21.61 -10.37
N MET A 276 -7.74 -21.90 -11.29
CA MET A 276 -7.85 -21.46 -12.69
C MET A 276 -8.74 -22.42 -13.48
N ASP A 277 -8.50 -23.72 -13.31
CA ASP A 277 -9.27 -24.81 -13.91
C ASP A 277 -9.16 -26.08 -13.03
N ASP A 278 -9.67 -27.21 -13.50
CA ASP A 278 -9.67 -28.46 -12.73
C ASP A 278 -8.29 -29.05 -12.47
N GLU A 279 -7.28 -28.65 -13.24
CA GLU A 279 -5.92 -29.16 -13.17
C GLU A 279 -4.92 -28.13 -12.66
N HIS A 280 -5.22 -26.83 -12.72
CA HIS A 280 -4.29 -25.74 -12.40
C HIS A 280 -4.85 -24.76 -11.38
N THR A 281 -3.95 -24.29 -10.52
CA THR A 281 -4.25 -23.31 -9.49
C THR A 281 -3.18 -22.23 -9.47
N MET A 282 -3.61 -20.98 -9.38
CA MET A 282 -2.75 -19.84 -9.17
C MET A 282 -2.38 -19.71 -7.69
N VAL A 283 -1.09 -19.63 -7.40
CA VAL A 283 -0.55 -19.40 -6.06
C VAL A 283 0.19 -18.07 -6.00
N ARG A 284 0.11 -17.41 -4.85
CA ARG A 284 0.88 -16.19 -4.57
C ARG A 284 2.07 -16.52 -3.68
N LEU A 285 3.26 -16.27 -4.20
CA LEU A 285 4.53 -16.37 -3.50
C LEU A 285 5.06 -14.95 -3.25
N VAL A 286 5.53 -14.67 -2.04
CA VAL A 286 6.00 -13.33 -1.64
C VAL A 286 7.38 -13.42 -1.03
N LEU A 287 8.32 -12.66 -1.58
CA LEU A 287 9.71 -12.64 -1.13
C LEU A 287 9.91 -11.49 -0.13
N LEU A 288 10.55 -11.79 1.00
CA LEU A 288 10.73 -10.83 2.11
C LEU A 288 12.17 -10.74 2.63
N LYS A 289 12.90 -11.87 2.70
CA LYS A 289 14.25 -11.89 3.29
C LYS A 289 15.15 -13.03 2.80
N LYS A 290 14.57 -14.19 2.46
CA LYS A 290 15.36 -15.37 2.11
C LYS A 290 16.06 -15.14 0.76
N ASP A 291 17.38 -15.18 0.80
CA ASP A 291 18.22 -15.27 -0.39
C ASP A 291 18.13 -16.71 -0.94
N ILE A 292 17.38 -16.87 -2.02
CA ILE A 292 17.15 -18.18 -2.68
C ILE A 292 18.22 -18.49 -3.74
N SER A 293 19.19 -17.57 -3.96
CA SER A 293 20.28 -17.79 -4.90
C SER A 293 21.35 -18.74 -4.35
N LYS A 294 21.42 -18.86 -3.02
CA LYS A 294 22.39 -19.72 -2.34
C LYS A 294 21.76 -21.07 -2.00
N PRO A 295 22.46 -22.19 -2.27
CA PRO A 295 22.00 -23.49 -1.78
C PRO A 295 21.94 -23.46 -0.24
N GLU A 296 20.92 -24.09 0.35
CA GLU A 296 20.88 -24.22 1.80
C GLU A 296 22.14 -24.95 2.31
N PRO A 297 22.75 -24.51 3.42
CA PRO A 297 23.74 -25.32 4.09
C PRO A 297 23.04 -26.62 4.51
N ARG A 298 23.46 -27.74 3.91
CA ARG A 298 23.03 -29.08 4.29
C ARG A 298 23.48 -29.41 5.71
#